data_AF-A0A7X3T810-F1
#
_entry.id   AF-A0A7X3T810-F1
#
_cell.length_a   1.000
_cell.length_b   1.000
_cell.length_c   1.000
_cell.angle_alpha   90.00
_cell.angle_beta   90.00
_cell.angle_gamma   90.00
#
_symmetry.space_group_name_H-M   'P 1'
#
loop_
_entity.id
_entity.type
_entity.pdbx_description
1 polymer ?
#
loop_
_entity_poly.entity_id
_entity_poly.type
_entity_poly.pdbx_seq_one_letter_code
_entity_poly.pdbx_strand_id
1 'polypeptide(L)'
;PDFSMLASSGVYPDVNGDGVVDVRDLVAIAAEIDTSAGAPTLWKNPSELYGLIPENLKRWIALAEALDPQNPQTQKGIAVLEQLLRVLNQGEILPPETALLSNYPNPFNPETWIPYQLEKSAEVNISIHSSDGQLIRQLAFGHLPAGIYHSKSRSAYWDGRNALGESVASGVYFYTLTAGDFIATGKMLIRK
;
A
#
# COMPACT_ATOMS: atom_id res chain seq x y z
N PRO A 1 -13.67 -2.74 15.18
CA PRO A 1 -12.63 -3.79 15.07
C PRO A 1 -12.35 -4.36 16.46
N ASP A 2 -11.97 -5.63 16.55
CA ASP A 2 -11.39 -6.18 17.76
C ASP A 2 -9.97 -5.61 17.90
N PHE A 3 -9.76 -4.74 18.90
CA PHE A 3 -8.47 -4.08 19.14
C PHE A 3 -7.46 -5.03 19.81
N SER A 4 -7.86 -6.26 20.15
CA SER A 4 -6.99 -7.30 20.72
C SER A 4 -5.83 -7.70 19.81
N MET A 5 -5.95 -7.51 18.50
CA MET A 5 -4.90 -7.90 17.53
C MET A 5 -3.69 -6.96 17.51
N LEU A 6 -3.72 -5.83 18.22
CA LEU A 6 -2.57 -4.94 18.40
C LEU A 6 -1.64 -5.39 19.54
N ALA A 7 -2.01 -6.42 20.31
CA ALA A 7 -1.32 -6.84 21.53
C ALA A 7 -0.08 -7.73 21.30
N SER A 8 0.28 -8.11 20.08
CA SER A 8 1.31 -9.13 19.83
C SER A 8 2.76 -8.65 19.92
N SER A 9 3.03 -7.40 20.32
CA SER A 9 4.39 -6.82 20.37
C SER A 9 4.90 -6.44 21.77
N GLY A 10 4.19 -6.82 22.85
CA GLY A 10 4.72 -6.72 24.22
C GLY A 10 4.82 -5.30 24.79
N VAL A 11 4.16 -4.32 24.18
CA VAL A 11 3.92 -2.99 24.75
C VAL A 11 2.45 -2.95 25.17
N TYR A 12 2.17 -2.64 26.44
CA TYR A 12 0.79 -2.50 26.92
C TYR A 12 0.09 -1.39 26.13
N PRO A 13 -0.99 -1.69 25.37
CA PRO A 13 -1.62 -0.71 24.47
C PRO A 13 -2.51 0.32 25.19
N ASP A 14 -2.76 0.13 26.48
CA ASP A 14 -3.54 1.04 27.33
C ASP A 14 -2.66 2.23 27.74
N VAL A 15 -2.76 3.31 26.97
CA VAL A 15 -1.93 4.51 27.12
C VAL A 15 -2.59 5.49 28.08
N ASN A 16 -3.91 5.42 28.27
CA ASN A 16 -4.62 6.30 29.18
C ASN A 16 -4.73 5.73 30.62
N GLY A 17 -4.37 4.46 30.82
CA GLY A 17 -4.32 3.77 32.11
C GLY A 17 -5.68 3.37 32.68
N ASP A 18 -6.72 3.27 31.85
CA ASP A 18 -8.10 2.96 32.28
C ASP A 18 -8.40 1.45 32.33
N GLY A 19 -7.44 0.61 31.94
CA GLY A 19 -7.54 -0.85 31.94
C GLY A 19 -8.27 -1.42 30.73
N VAL A 20 -8.67 -0.59 29.75
CA VAL A 20 -9.40 -0.98 28.55
C VAL A 20 -8.65 -0.51 27.31
N VAL A 21 -8.29 -1.45 26.43
CA VAL A 21 -7.69 -1.09 25.14
C VAL A 21 -8.77 -0.70 24.14
N ASP A 22 -8.93 0.60 23.88
CA ASP A 22 -9.91 1.12 22.93
C ASP A 22 -9.43 2.37 22.14
N VAL A 23 -10.35 3.05 21.47
CA VAL A 23 -10.01 4.23 20.64
C VAL A 23 -9.45 5.40 21.47
N ARG A 24 -9.74 5.45 22.77
CA ARG A 24 -9.25 6.48 23.69
C ARG A 24 -7.73 6.40 23.84
N ASP A 25 -7.14 5.21 23.75
CA ASP A 25 -5.68 5.04 23.74
C ASP A 25 -5.05 5.63 22.50
N LEU A 26 -5.65 5.37 21.33
CA LEU A 26 -5.19 5.93 20.06
C LEU A 26 -5.31 7.46 20.03
N VAL A 27 -6.40 8.00 20.59
CA VAL A 27 -6.62 9.44 20.73
C VAL A 27 -5.62 10.05 21.71
N ALA A 28 -5.32 9.39 22.82
CA ALA A 28 -4.30 9.82 23.78
C ALA A 28 -2.91 9.86 23.15
N ILE A 29 -2.53 8.83 22.38
CA ILE A 29 -1.28 8.83 21.61
C ILE A 29 -1.27 9.99 20.60
N ALA A 30 -2.35 10.15 19.83
CA ALA A 30 -2.43 11.19 18.80
C ALA A 30 -2.32 12.61 19.38
N ALA A 31 -2.87 12.85 20.58
CA ALA A 31 -2.81 14.14 21.25
C ALA A 31 -1.39 14.56 21.68
N GLU A 32 -0.46 13.60 21.81
CA GLU A 32 0.93 13.82 22.24
C GLU A 32 1.92 13.97 21.07
N ILE A 33 1.46 13.90 19.81
CA ILE A 33 2.31 13.89 18.59
C ILE A 33 3.08 15.21 18.33
N ASP A 34 3.05 16.22 19.20
CA ASP A 34 3.72 17.51 18.93
C ASP A 34 4.52 18.16 20.10
N THR A 35 5.13 17.39 21.02
CA THR A 35 6.01 18.00 22.06
C THR A 35 7.34 17.33 22.38
N SER A 36 7.79 16.31 21.64
CA SER A 36 9.19 15.89 21.77
C SER A 36 9.76 15.36 20.45
N ALA A 37 10.91 15.91 20.07
CA ALA A 37 11.77 15.39 19.02
C ALA A 37 12.24 13.99 19.42
N GLY A 38 11.44 13.00 19.07
CA GLY A 38 11.65 11.61 19.40
C GLY A 38 10.53 10.79 18.81
N ALA A 39 10.39 10.82 17.48
CA ALA A 39 9.56 9.84 16.79
C ALA A 39 9.97 8.46 17.31
N PRO A 40 9.06 7.67 17.91
CA PRO A 40 9.39 6.32 18.31
C PRO A 40 9.86 5.60 17.05
N THR A 41 11.07 5.07 17.08
CA THR A 41 11.60 4.21 16.01
C THR A 41 10.88 2.85 16.08
N LEU A 42 9.55 2.85 15.91
CA LEU A 42 8.70 1.68 16.05
C LEU A 42 8.41 0.99 14.73
N TRP A 43 8.66 1.63 13.58
CA TRP A 43 8.26 1.07 12.29
C TRP A 43 9.48 0.61 11.49
N LYS A 44 9.91 -0.62 11.76
CA LYS A 44 10.92 -1.28 10.94
C LYS A 44 10.34 -1.88 9.66
N ASN A 45 9.01 -2.07 9.57
CA ASN A 45 8.36 -2.69 8.42
C ASN A 45 7.11 -1.90 7.96
N PRO A 46 7.02 -1.47 6.69
CA PRO A 46 5.82 -0.82 6.14
C PRO A 46 4.57 -1.71 6.14
N SER A 47 4.73 -3.02 6.28
CA SER A 47 3.64 -4.00 6.40
C SER A 47 2.97 -4.02 7.78
N GLU A 48 3.45 -3.25 8.77
CA GLU A 48 2.78 -3.11 10.08
C GLU A 48 1.68 -2.03 10.08
N LEU A 49 1.51 -1.32 8.96
CA LEU A 49 0.49 -0.27 8.76
C LEU A 49 -0.93 -0.80 8.50
N TYR A 50 -1.22 -2.10 8.70
CA TYR A 50 -2.55 -2.69 8.55
C TYR A 50 -3.53 -2.08 9.57
N GLY A 51 -4.15 -0.96 9.22
CA GLY A 51 -5.09 -0.27 10.10
C GLY A 51 -5.32 1.19 9.77
N LEU A 52 -4.33 1.88 9.20
CA LEU A 52 -4.41 3.30 8.82
C LEU A 52 -4.94 3.46 7.39
N ILE A 53 -6.18 3.01 7.16
CA ILE A 53 -6.95 3.33 5.95
C ILE A 53 -8.00 4.41 6.26
N PRO A 54 -8.40 5.25 5.28
CA PRO A 54 -9.37 6.33 5.50
C PRO A 54 -10.64 5.88 6.22
N GLU A 55 -11.15 4.70 5.89
CA GLU A 55 -12.36 4.11 6.47
C GLU A 55 -12.20 3.82 7.97
N ASN A 56 -11.02 3.40 8.41
CA ASN A 56 -10.73 3.15 9.81
C ASN A 56 -10.55 4.46 10.59
N LEU A 57 -9.87 5.46 10.00
CA LEU A 57 -9.76 6.79 10.63
C LEU A 57 -11.11 7.46 10.80
N LYS A 58 -11.98 7.43 9.78
CA LYS A 58 -13.36 7.95 9.86
C LYS A 58 -14.14 7.28 11.00
N ARG A 59 -14.02 5.96 11.15
CA ARG A 59 -14.68 5.21 12.24
C ARG A 59 -14.11 5.59 13.62
N TRP A 60 -12.80 5.76 13.75
CA TRP A 60 -12.17 6.13 15.01
C TRP A 60 -12.53 7.55 15.43
N ILE A 61 -12.55 8.50 14.50
CA ILE A 61 -13.02 9.88 14.75
C ILE A 61 -14.47 9.85 15.29
N ALA A 62 -15.37 9.16 14.60
CA ALA A 62 -16.78 9.06 15.02
C ALA A 62 -16.96 8.42 16.40
N LEU A 63 -16.14 7.42 16.75
CA LEU A 63 -16.16 6.81 18.08
C LEU A 63 -15.61 7.77 19.14
N ALA A 64 -14.51 8.48 18.87
CA ALA A 64 -13.93 9.46 19.79
C ALA A 64 -14.91 10.61 20.09
N GLU A 65 -15.61 11.11 19.07
CA GLU A 65 -16.67 12.14 19.21
C GLU A 65 -17.85 11.65 20.08
N ALA A 66 -18.22 10.37 19.96
CA ALA A 66 -19.34 9.80 20.71
C ALA A 66 -19.02 9.52 22.19
N LEU A 67 -17.73 9.34 22.53
CA LEU A 67 -17.31 8.94 23.87
C LEU A 67 -17.12 10.14 24.81
N ASP A 68 -16.45 11.20 24.37
CA ASP A 68 -16.18 12.37 25.22
C ASP A 68 -15.94 13.66 24.40
N PRO A 69 -17.00 14.26 23.83
CA PRO A 69 -16.88 15.37 22.87
C PRO A 69 -16.41 16.69 23.52
N GLN A 70 -16.50 16.84 24.85
CA GLN A 70 -16.15 18.07 25.55
C GLN A 70 -14.74 18.06 26.13
N ASN A 71 -14.02 16.93 26.04
CA ASN A 71 -12.69 16.78 26.59
C ASN A 71 -11.62 17.38 25.66
N PRO A 72 -10.81 18.36 26.15
CA PRO A 72 -9.80 19.02 25.32
C PRO A 72 -8.71 18.08 24.78
N GLN A 73 -8.37 17.00 25.48
CA GLN A 73 -7.39 16.02 25.02
C GLN A 73 -7.97 15.19 23.85
N THR A 74 -9.25 14.81 23.98
CA THR A 74 -9.99 14.10 22.93
C THR A 74 -10.09 14.95 21.66
N GLN A 75 -10.42 16.24 21.80
CA GLN A 75 -10.50 17.17 20.67
C GLN A 75 -9.15 17.35 19.95
N LYS A 76 -8.03 17.41 20.68
CA LYS A 76 -6.69 17.45 20.08
C LYS A 76 -6.37 16.20 19.29
N GLY A 77 -6.63 15.01 19.86
CA GLY A 77 -6.40 13.74 19.17
C GLY A 77 -7.27 13.59 17.92
N ILE A 78 -8.54 14.01 17.98
CA ILE A 78 -9.43 14.07 16.81
C ILE A 78 -8.85 14.98 15.72
N ALA A 79 -8.37 16.17 16.06
CA ALA A 79 -7.78 17.10 15.08
C ALA A 79 -6.57 16.50 14.35
N VAL A 80 -5.71 15.74 15.05
CA VAL A 80 -4.58 15.03 14.44
C VAL A 80 -5.06 13.90 13.54
N LEU A 81 -6.06 13.12 13.95
CA LEU A 81 -6.68 12.08 13.12
C LEU A 81 -7.37 12.67 11.88
N GLU A 82 -8.02 13.83 11.99
CA GLU A 82 -8.58 14.55 10.85
C GLU A 82 -7.51 15.05 9.90
N GLN A 83 -6.38 15.55 10.41
CA GLN A 83 -5.24 15.95 9.58
C GLN A 83 -4.63 14.75 8.85
N LEU A 84 -4.45 13.62 9.54
CA LEU A 84 -4.03 12.36 8.92
C LEU A 84 -5.04 11.88 7.88
N LEU A 85 -6.33 11.95 8.19
CA LEU A 85 -7.40 11.61 7.24
C LEU A 85 -7.37 12.55 6.03
N ARG A 86 -7.08 13.84 6.20
CA ARG A 86 -6.88 14.78 5.09
C ARG A 86 -5.65 14.43 4.27
N VAL A 87 -4.54 14.02 4.86
CA VAL A 87 -3.33 13.58 4.12
C VAL A 87 -3.60 12.26 3.39
N LEU A 88 -4.31 11.32 4.01
CA LEU A 88 -4.70 10.06 3.38
C LEU A 88 -5.78 10.25 2.31
N ASN A 89 -6.69 11.22 2.47
CA ASN A 89 -7.70 11.60 1.48
C ASN A 89 -7.16 12.56 0.41
N GLN A 90 -6.09 13.30 0.67
CA GLN A 90 -5.27 13.91 -0.38
C GLN A 90 -4.72 12.84 -1.32
N GLY A 91 -4.77 11.56 -0.90
CA GLY A 91 -4.67 10.30 -1.64
C GLY A 91 -5.84 9.91 -2.57
N GLU A 92 -6.80 10.78 -2.86
CA GLU A 92 -7.31 10.89 -4.24
C GLU A 92 -6.26 11.59 -5.14
N ILE A 93 -4.97 11.28 -4.97
CA ILE A 93 -3.96 11.49 -6.01
C ILE A 93 -4.26 10.41 -7.05
N LEU A 94 -5.34 10.62 -7.80
CA LEU A 94 -5.46 9.96 -9.08
C LEU A 94 -4.21 10.39 -9.85
N PRO A 95 -3.37 9.43 -10.28
CA PRO A 95 -2.23 9.78 -11.09
C PRO A 95 -2.74 10.56 -12.31
N PRO A 96 -2.07 11.64 -12.73
CA PRO A 96 -2.57 12.50 -13.79
C PRO A 96 -2.69 11.78 -15.13
N GLU A 97 -2.03 10.63 -15.26
CA GLU A 97 -2.05 9.77 -16.43
C GLU A 97 -1.85 8.31 -16.02
N THR A 98 -2.40 7.40 -16.83
CA THR A 98 -2.04 5.98 -16.77
C THR A 98 -0.63 5.80 -17.29
N ALA A 99 0.22 5.10 -16.53
CA ALA A 99 1.62 4.90 -16.91
C ALA A 99 2.16 3.54 -16.47
N LEU A 100 3.05 2.99 -17.30
CA LEU A 100 3.90 1.85 -16.95
C LEU A 100 5.26 2.37 -16.51
N LEU A 101 5.75 1.89 -15.37
CA LEU A 101 7.04 2.29 -14.81
C LEU A 101 8.05 1.14 -14.93
N SER A 102 9.32 1.49 -14.82
CA SER A 102 10.42 0.52 -14.91
C SER A 102 10.32 -0.53 -13.81
N ASN A 103 10.47 -1.79 -14.21
CA ASN A 103 10.53 -2.91 -13.28
C ASN A 103 11.75 -2.80 -12.35
N TYR A 104 11.60 -3.24 -11.11
CA TYR A 104 12.67 -3.24 -10.12
C TYR A 104 12.65 -4.54 -9.30
N PRO A 105 13.81 -5.15 -8.98
CA PRO A 105 15.13 -4.81 -9.54
C PRO A 105 15.21 -5.09 -11.06
N ASN A 106 16.19 -4.48 -11.74
CA ASN A 106 16.56 -4.77 -13.12
C ASN A 106 18.06 -4.46 -13.32
N PRO A 107 18.94 -5.45 -13.57
CA PRO A 107 18.63 -6.87 -13.76
C PRO A 107 18.10 -7.55 -12.49
N PHE A 108 17.31 -8.61 -12.64
CA PHE A 108 16.71 -9.33 -11.50
C PHE A 108 17.07 -10.83 -11.45
N ASN A 109 16.93 -11.43 -10.26
CA ASN A 109 17.16 -12.86 -10.01
C ASN A 109 16.37 -13.39 -8.80
N PRO A 110 15.40 -14.30 -8.97
CA PRO A 110 14.58 -14.54 -10.16
C PRO A 110 13.33 -13.65 -10.18
N GLU A 111 13.15 -12.75 -9.22
CA GLU A 111 11.91 -11.98 -9.07
C GLU A 111 12.04 -10.48 -9.31
N THR A 112 10.98 -9.88 -9.85
CA THR A 112 10.89 -8.43 -10.10
C THR A 112 9.46 -7.93 -9.89
N TRP A 113 9.34 -6.65 -9.59
CA TRP A 113 8.08 -5.92 -9.49
C TRP A 113 7.94 -4.97 -10.67
N ILE A 114 6.75 -4.92 -11.26
CA ILE A 114 6.41 -4.09 -12.40
C ILE A 114 5.41 -3.03 -11.90
N PRO A 115 5.90 -1.85 -11.47
CA PRO A 115 5.05 -0.76 -11.01
C PRO A 115 4.26 -0.13 -12.18
N TYR A 116 3.04 0.30 -11.89
CA TYR A 116 2.19 1.06 -12.81
C TYR A 116 1.25 1.98 -12.03
N GLN A 117 0.56 2.86 -12.75
CA GLN A 117 -0.46 3.74 -12.19
C GLN A 117 -1.61 3.89 -13.19
N LEU A 118 -2.83 4.12 -12.70
CA LEU A 118 -4.05 4.20 -13.48
C LEU A 118 -4.76 5.54 -13.21
N GLU A 119 -4.90 6.40 -14.22
CA GLU A 119 -5.66 7.66 -14.09
C GLU A 119 -7.15 7.38 -13.82
N LYS A 120 -7.68 6.33 -14.44
CA LYS A 120 -9.08 5.90 -14.38
C LYS A 120 -9.14 4.40 -14.16
N SER A 121 -10.27 3.92 -13.62
CA SER A 121 -10.50 2.48 -13.47
C SER A 121 -10.49 1.79 -14.82
N ALA A 122 -9.81 0.65 -14.92
CA ALA A 122 -9.58 -0.05 -16.18
C ALA A 122 -9.45 -1.55 -15.97
N GLU A 123 -9.70 -2.33 -17.02
CA GLU A 123 -9.29 -3.74 -17.06
C GLU A 123 -7.79 -3.85 -17.32
N VAL A 124 -7.07 -4.47 -16.38
CA VAL A 124 -5.61 -4.48 -16.33
C VAL A 124 -5.07 -5.88 -16.59
N ASN A 125 -4.15 -5.96 -17.55
CA ASN A 125 -3.43 -7.17 -17.91
C ASN A 125 -1.95 -6.84 -18.17
N ILE A 126 -1.05 -7.68 -17.67
CA ILE A 126 0.37 -7.62 -18.03
C ILE A 126 0.76 -8.90 -18.75
N SER A 127 1.27 -8.76 -19.97
CA SER A 127 1.78 -9.87 -20.78
C SER A 127 3.31 -9.80 -20.83
N ILE A 128 3.96 -10.95 -20.64
CA ILE A 128 5.42 -11.07 -20.64
C ILE A 128 5.81 -11.90 -21.85
N HIS A 129 6.72 -11.36 -22.67
CA HIS A 129 7.20 -11.97 -23.89
C HIS A 129 8.73 -12.13 -23.88
N SER A 130 9.23 -13.15 -24.58
CA SER A 130 10.65 -13.29 -24.89
C SER A 130 11.10 -12.32 -25.98
N SER A 131 12.41 -12.28 -26.26
CA SER A 131 12.99 -11.42 -27.30
C SER A 131 12.52 -11.72 -28.73
N ASP A 132 12.06 -12.95 -28.99
CA ASP A 132 11.47 -13.39 -30.25
C ASP A 132 9.94 -13.20 -30.31
N GLY A 133 9.33 -12.63 -29.27
CA GLY A 133 7.90 -12.32 -29.23
C GLY A 133 7.02 -13.46 -28.75
N GLN A 134 7.59 -14.58 -28.28
CA GLN A 134 6.80 -15.67 -27.67
C GLN A 134 6.18 -15.19 -26.36
N LEU A 135 4.89 -15.43 -26.16
CA LEU A 135 4.22 -15.19 -24.88
C LEU A 135 4.71 -16.20 -23.83
N ILE A 136 5.31 -15.68 -22.77
CA ILE A 136 5.91 -16.45 -21.66
C ILE A 136 4.92 -16.60 -20.52
N ARG A 137 4.28 -15.49 -20.12
CA ARG A 137 3.33 -15.46 -19.01
C ARG A 137 2.35 -14.31 -19.16
N GLN A 138 1.14 -14.50 -18.66
CA GLN A 138 0.13 -13.46 -18.54
C GLN A 138 -0.27 -13.29 -17.08
N LEU A 139 -0.35 -12.04 -16.62
CA LEU A 139 -0.75 -11.63 -15.28
C LEU A 139 -2.05 -10.82 -15.43
N ALA A 140 -3.19 -11.50 -15.28
CA ALA A 140 -4.50 -10.89 -15.42
C ALA A 140 -5.02 -10.41 -14.06
N PHE A 141 -5.22 -9.09 -13.92
CA PHE A 141 -5.74 -8.49 -12.70
C PHE A 141 -7.23 -8.15 -12.78
N GLY A 142 -7.81 -8.14 -13.98
CA GLY A 142 -9.20 -7.78 -14.21
C GLY A 142 -9.44 -6.28 -13.99
N HIS A 143 -10.66 -5.90 -13.61
CA HIS A 143 -11.01 -4.50 -13.39
C HIS A 143 -10.41 -3.97 -12.09
N LEU A 144 -9.55 -2.95 -12.20
CA LEU A 144 -8.93 -2.27 -11.06
C LEU A 144 -9.37 -0.80 -11.01
N PRO A 145 -9.55 -0.22 -9.80
CA PRO A 145 -9.86 1.20 -9.64
C PRO A 145 -8.67 2.07 -10.05
N ALA A 146 -8.93 3.34 -10.34
CA ALA A 146 -7.87 4.32 -10.51
C ALA A 146 -6.94 4.38 -9.27
N GLY A 147 -5.65 4.63 -9.48
CA GLY A 147 -4.69 4.77 -8.39
C GLY A 147 -3.25 4.35 -8.72
N ILE A 148 -2.42 4.39 -7.67
CA ILE A 148 -0.98 4.14 -7.74
C ILE A 148 -0.66 2.70 -7.30
N TYR A 149 0.07 1.95 -8.13
CA TYR A 149 0.43 0.54 -7.92
C TYR A 149 1.96 0.35 -7.87
N HIS A 150 2.65 1.18 -7.09
CA HIS A 150 4.12 1.22 -7.07
C HIS A 150 4.74 0.31 -6.01
N SER A 151 4.03 0.03 -4.90
CA SER A 151 4.54 -0.80 -3.81
C SER A 151 4.54 -2.29 -4.20
N LYS A 152 5.42 -3.08 -3.58
CA LYS A 152 5.49 -4.54 -3.78
C LYS A 152 4.15 -5.26 -3.62
N SER A 153 3.28 -4.76 -2.73
CA SER A 153 1.95 -5.33 -2.46
C SER A 153 0.91 -5.00 -3.53
N ARG A 154 1.16 -4.00 -4.39
CA ARG A 154 0.21 -3.53 -5.41
C ARG A 154 0.72 -3.67 -6.84
N SER A 155 2.02 -3.57 -7.05
CA SER A 155 2.67 -3.75 -8.35
C SER A 155 2.49 -5.18 -8.88
N ALA A 156 2.61 -5.36 -10.19
CA ALA A 156 2.67 -6.69 -10.76
C ALA A 156 3.92 -7.43 -10.30
N TYR A 157 3.80 -8.73 -10.01
CA TYR A 157 4.90 -9.57 -9.59
C TYR A 157 5.22 -10.61 -10.66
N TRP A 158 6.50 -10.77 -10.98
CA TRP A 158 6.97 -11.89 -11.79
C TRP A 158 8.17 -12.58 -11.14
N ASP A 159 8.10 -13.90 -11.07
CA ASP A 159 9.07 -14.81 -10.45
C ASP A 159 10.05 -15.45 -11.45
N GLY A 160 10.08 -14.95 -12.70
CA GLY A 160 10.93 -15.51 -13.74
C GLY A 160 10.48 -16.89 -14.23
N ARG A 161 9.20 -17.24 -14.09
CA ARG A 161 8.60 -18.49 -14.60
C ARG A 161 7.61 -18.27 -15.74
N ASN A 162 7.49 -19.26 -16.61
CA ASN A 162 6.49 -19.32 -17.68
C ASN A 162 5.12 -19.78 -17.15
N ALA A 163 4.13 -19.89 -18.04
CA ALA A 163 2.78 -20.37 -17.71
C ALA A 163 2.72 -21.81 -17.14
N LEU A 164 3.72 -22.65 -17.41
CA LEU A 164 3.84 -24.01 -16.87
C LEU A 164 4.55 -24.04 -15.50
N GLY A 165 4.95 -22.89 -14.98
CA GLY A 165 5.71 -22.78 -13.72
C GLY A 165 7.20 -23.07 -13.88
N GLU A 166 7.69 -23.26 -15.11
CA GLU A 166 9.10 -23.54 -15.38
C GLU A 166 9.92 -22.25 -15.40
N SER A 167 11.14 -22.35 -14.89
CA SER A 167 12.11 -21.25 -14.88
C SER A 167 12.53 -20.87 -16.30
N VAL A 168 12.43 -19.59 -16.67
CA VAL A 168 12.90 -19.09 -17.97
C VAL A 168 14.43 -18.89 -17.99
N ALA A 169 15.04 -18.81 -19.17
CA ALA A 169 16.49 -18.61 -19.28
C ALA A 169 16.91 -17.17 -18.88
N SER A 170 18.21 -16.98 -18.58
CA SER A 170 18.80 -15.64 -18.50
C SER A 170 18.67 -14.94 -19.85
N GLY A 171 18.25 -13.67 -19.88
CA GLY A 171 18.02 -12.97 -21.15
C GLY A 171 17.15 -11.73 -21.04
N VAL A 172 16.87 -11.14 -22.20
CA VAL A 172 15.99 -9.98 -22.32
C VAL A 172 14.55 -10.44 -22.52
N TYR A 173 13.65 -9.83 -21.76
CA TYR A 173 12.21 -10.03 -21.86
C TYR A 173 11.50 -8.69 -21.94
N PHE A 174 10.29 -8.71 -22.48
CA PHE A 174 9.43 -7.54 -22.61
C PHE A 174 8.15 -7.75 -21.82
N TYR A 175 7.71 -6.73 -21.08
CA TYR A 175 6.43 -6.74 -20.39
C TYR A 175 5.54 -5.64 -20.96
N THR A 176 4.31 -5.98 -21.30
CA THR A 176 3.33 -5.03 -21.84
C THR A 176 2.16 -4.92 -20.91
N LEU A 177 1.92 -3.71 -20.41
CA LEU A 177 0.71 -3.34 -19.68
C LEU A 177 -0.37 -2.96 -20.67
N THR A 178 -1.55 -3.55 -20.52
CA THR A 178 -2.80 -3.14 -21.15
C THR A 178 -3.76 -2.71 -20.06
N ALA A 179 -4.24 -1.47 -20.13
CA ALA A 179 -5.17 -0.87 -19.18
C ALA A 179 -6.22 -0.05 -19.93
N GLY A 180 -7.34 -0.69 -20.30
CA GLY A 180 -8.30 -0.09 -21.24
C GLY A 180 -7.64 0.20 -22.59
N ASP A 181 -7.70 1.46 -23.05
CA ASP A 181 -7.05 1.90 -24.30
C ASP A 181 -5.54 2.16 -24.15
N PHE A 182 -5.02 2.19 -22.91
CA PHE A 182 -3.60 2.40 -22.67
C PHE A 182 -2.81 1.12 -22.89
N ILE A 183 -1.75 1.21 -23.73
CA ILE A 183 -0.79 0.13 -23.96
C ILE A 183 0.62 0.70 -23.85
N ALA A 184 1.45 0.10 -22.99
CA ALA A 184 2.86 0.43 -22.88
C ALA A 184 3.70 -0.83 -22.66
N THR A 185 4.91 -0.84 -23.23
CA THR A 185 5.84 -1.96 -23.15
C THR A 185 7.16 -1.51 -22.52
N GLY A 186 7.62 -2.26 -21.52
CA GLY A 186 8.94 -2.11 -20.92
C GLY A 186 9.85 -3.30 -21.23
N LYS A 187 11.15 -3.11 -21.00
CA LYS A 187 12.18 -4.13 -21.18
C LYS A 187 12.78 -4.50 -19.83
N MET A 188 13.00 -5.79 -19.59
CA MET A 188 13.65 -6.32 -18.39
C MET A 188 14.74 -7.32 -18.73
N LEU A 189 15.74 -7.42 -17.86
CA LEU A 189 16.85 -8.37 -17.97
C LEU A 189 16.85 -9.30 -16.76
N ILE A 190 16.72 -10.60 -17.01
CA ILE A 190 16.89 -11.63 -15.99
C ILE A 190 18.32 -12.17 -16.02
N ARG A 191 18.94 -12.28 -14.84
CA ARG A 191 20.30 -12.82 -14.66
C ARG A 191 20.30 -13.86 -13.54
N LYS A 192 20.23 -15.13 -13.90
CA LYS A 192 20.33 -16.26 -12.96
C LYS A 192 21.77 -16.51 -12.51
#